data_AF-A0A849DFP9-F1
#
_entry.id   AF-A0A849DFP9-F1
#
_cell.length_a   1.000
_cell.length_b   1.000
_cell.length_c   1.000
_cell.angle_alpha   90.00
_cell.angle_beta   90.00
_cell.angle_gamma   90.00
#
_symmetry.space_group_name_H-M   'P 1'
#
loop_
_entity.id
_entity.type
_entity.pdbx_description
1 polymer ?
#
loop_
_entity_poly.entity_id
_entity_poly.type
_entity_poly.pdbx_seq_one_letter_code
_entity_poly.pdbx_strand_id
1 'polypeptide(L)'
;MYTVHMEQECGCFKKSEYANNTSFPTQQEAYNYSNIVAELMNEEFCGKHTFYSQPAEGNSFVIRVVINATYVSGCSTGVSCDVGCDSTDDWSLESTDNDSCGTDCGCS
;
A
#
# COMPACT_ATOMS: atom_id res chain seq x y z
N MET A 1 -31.12 0.49 -8.68
CA MET A 1 -29.79 0.94 -9.10
C MET A 1 -28.98 1.22 -7.86
N TYR A 2 -27.73 0.77 -7.85
CA TYR A 2 -26.80 0.90 -6.74
C TYR A 2 -25.64 1.77 -7.18
N THR A 3 -25.25 2.73 -6.35
CA THR A 3 -24.21 3.70 -6.72
C THR A 3 -22.98 3.51 -5.86
N VAL A 4 -21.82 3.35 -6.48
CA VAL A 4 -20.51 3.28 -5.82
C VAL A 4 -19.84 4.65 -5.97
N HIS A 5 -19.45 5.25 -4.84
CA HIS A 5 -18.69 6.51 -4.84
C HIS A 5 -17.51 6.41 -3.88
N MET A 6 -16.46 7.18 -4.17
CA MET A 6 -15.26 7.24 -3.34
C MET A 6 -15.39 8.37 -2.32
N GLU A 7 -15.04 8.11 -1.06
CA GLU A 7 -15.08 9.11 0.01
C GLU A 7 -14.09 10.26 -0.24
N GLN A 8 -12.86 9.92 -0.64
CA GLN A 8 -11.86 10.90 -1.02
C GLN A 8 -11.07 10.47 -2.26
N GLU A 9 -11.01 11.36 -3.23
CA GLU A 9 -10.24 11.15 -4.46
C GLU A 9 -8.77 11.50 -4.23
N CYS A 10 -7.96 10.49 -3.90
CA CYS A 10 -6.52 10.64 -3.81
C CYS A 10 -5.91 10.96 -5.19
N GLY A 11 -4.73 11.60 -5.23
CA GLY A 11 -4.01 11.84 -6.49
C GLY A 11 -3.70 10.56 -7.29
N CYS A 12 -3.60 9.44 -6.58
CA CYS A 12 -3.55 8.07 -7.11
C CYS A 12 -4.81 7.72 -7.92
N PHE A 13 -5.98 7.84 -7.30
CA PHE A 13 -7.27 7.60 -7.95
C PHE A 13 -7.46 8.48 -9.20
N LYS A 14 -7.09 9.76 -9.13
CA LYS A 14 -7.20 10.69 -10.26
C LYS A 14 -6.30 10.35 -11.47
N LYS A 15 -5.26 9.55 -11.25
CA LYS A 15 -4.38 9.03 -12.32
C LYS A 15 -4.87 7.70 -12.89
N SER A 16 -5.81 7.05 -12.21
CA SER A 16 -6.38 5.78 -12.65
C SER A 16 -7.48 5.98 -13.69
N GLU A 17 -7.82 4.92 -14.41
CA GLU A 17 -8.94 4.90 -15.36
C GLU A 17 -10.31 4.74 -14.70
N TYR A 18 -10.36 4.58 -13.37
CA TYR A 18 -11.60 4.35 -12.63
C TYR A 18 -12.41 5.65 -12.44
N ALA A 19 -13.73 5.52 -12.59
CA ALA A 19 -14.66 6.63 -12.44
C ALA A 19 -15.32 6.62 -11.06
N ASN A 20 -15.39 7.79 -10.43
CA ASN A 20 -16.19 8.00 -9.24
C ASN A 20 -17.69 8.02 -9.61
N ASN A 21 -18.55 7.66 -8.65
CA ASN A 21 -20.00 7.71 -8.78
C ASN A 21 -20.55 6.82 -9.90
N THR A 22 -20.02 5.61 -10.02
CA THR A 22 -20.49 4.57 -10.95
C THR A 22 -21.76 3.93 -10.44
N SER A 23 -22.71 3.65 -11.33
CA SER A 23 -24.00 3.05 -10.98
C SER A 23 -24.19 1.69 -11.65
N PHE A 24 -24.71 0.74 -10.88
CA PHE A 24 -24.90 -0.65 -11.27
C PHE A 24 -26.36 -1.09 -11.08
N PRO A 25 -26.84 -2.05 -11.86
CA PRO A 25 -28.23 -2.51 -11.75
C PRO A 25 -28.44 -3.36 -10.48
N THR A 26 -27.47 -4.18 -10.09
CA THR A 26 -27.56 -5.08 -8.94
C THR A 26 -26.64 -4.70 -7.77
N GLN A 27 -27.04 -5.10 -6.56
CA GLN A 27 -26.24 -4.89 -5.35
C GLN A 27 -24.92 -5.65 -5.41
N GLN A 28 -24.96 -6.87 -5.94
CA GLN A 28 -23.80 -7.75 -6.04
C GLN A 28 -22.73 -7.19 -6.99
N GLU A 29 -23.13 -6.62 -8.12
CA GLU A 29 -22.19 -5.95 -9.04
C GLU A 29 -21.54 -4.73 -8.39
N ALA A 30 -22.33 -3.87 -7.71
CA ALA A 30 -21.79 -2.72 -7.01
C ALA A 30 -20.81 -3.13 -5.90
N TYR A 31 -21.16 -4.17 -5.13
CA TYR A 31 -20.30 -4.72 -4.09
C TYR A 31 -18.99 -5.29 -4.67
N ASN A 32 -19.07 -6.14 -5.70
CA ASN A 32 -17.90 -6.70 -6.37
C ASN A 32 -17.01 -5.60 -6.94
N TYR A 33 -17.59 -4.63 -7.65
CA TYR A 33 -16.84 -3.50 -8.20
C TYR A 33 -16.10 -2.72 -7.10
N SER A 34 -16.79 -2.40 -6.00
CA SER A 34 -16.19 -1.66 -4.88
C SER A 34 -15.04 -2.42 -4.22
N ASN A 35 -15.12 -3.75 -4.12
CA ASN A 35 -14.02 -4.57 -3.58
C ASN A 35 -12.85 -4.68 -4.55
N ILE A 36 -13.11 -4.91 -5.84
CA ILE A 36 -12.05 -4.97 -6.86
C ILE A 36 -11.28 -3.66 -6.90
N VAL A 37 -11.98 -2.52 -6.91
CA VAL A 37 -11.34 -1.20 -6.88
C VAL A 37 -10.56 -1.00 -5.59
N ALA A 38 -11.10 -1.38 -4.43
CA ALA A 38 -10.38 -1.24 -3.16
C ALA A 38 -9.11 -2.11 -3.11
N GLU A 39 -9.17 -3.36 -3.56
CA GLU A 39 -8.03 -4.29 -3.62
C GLU A 39 -6.95 -3.80 -4.57
N LEU A 40 -7.33 -3.47 -5.81
CA LEU A 40 -6.42 -2.85 -6.78
C LEU A 40 -5.82 -1.56 -6.23
N MET A 41 -6.63 -0.75 -5.53
CA MET A 41 -6.16 0.50 -4.93
C MET A 41 -5.11 0.27 -3.83
N ASN A 42 -5.22 -0.84 -3.10
CA ASN A 42 -4.26 -1.24 -2.08
C ASN A 42 -2.97 -1.83 -2.67
N GLU A 43 -3.05 -2.54 -3.80
CA GLU A 43 -1.91 -3.22 -4.44
C GLU A 43 -1.11 -2.29 -5.37
N GLU A 44 -1.79 -1.53 -6.23
CA GLU A 44 -1.14 -0.75 -7.31
C GLU A 44 -0.77 0.68 -6.90
N PHE A 45 -1.39 1.22 -5.84
CA PHE A 45 -1.15 2.60 -5.44
C PHE A 45 -0.26 2.69 -4.19
N CYS A 46 -0.13 3.92 -3.69
CA CYS A 46 1.00 4.46 -2.94
C CYS A 46 1.45 3.69 -1.67
N GLY A 47 0.75 2.62 -1.25
CA GLY A 47 1.01 1.89 -0.01
C GLY A 47 0.74 2.70 1.26
N LYS A 48 0.44 3.99 1.12
CA LYS A 48 0.12 4.92 2.22
C LYS A 48 -1.35 4.96 2.60
N HIS A 49 -2.21 4.55 1.67
CA HIS A 49 -3.65 4.62 1.83
C HIS A 49 -4.17 3.20 1.76
N THR A 50 -4.96 2.81 2.76
CA THR A 50 -5.71 1.56 2.74
C THR A 50 -7.15 1.87 2.39
N PHE A 51 -7.65 1.20 1.36
CA PHE A 51 -8.99 1.34 0.84
C PHE A 51 -9.84 0.14 1.25
N TYR A 52 -11.09 0.39 1.60
CA TYR A 52 -12.06 -0.66 1.89
C TYR A 52 -13.46 -0.25 1.45
N SER A 53 -14.23 -1.23 1.01
CA SER A 53 -15.63 -1.04 0.62
C SER A 53 -16.52 -1.08 1.87
N GLN A 54 -17.48 -0.16 1.95
CA GLN A 54 -18.49 -0.18 3.00
C GLN A 54 -19.87 0.15 2.41
N PRO A 55 -20.92 -0.59 2.76
CA PRO A 55 -22.27 -0.19 2.42
C PRO A 55 -22.60 1.15 3.13
N ALA A 56 -23.15 2.09 2.37
CA ALA A 56 -23.71 3.33 2.89
C ALA A 56 -25.24 3.21 2.99
N GLU A 57 -25.91 4.23 3.52
CA GLU A 57 -27.36 4.18 3.67
C GLU A 57 -28.07 4.05 2.31
N GLY A 58 -29.06 3.14 2.27
CA GLY A 58 -29.87 2.88 1.08
C GLY A 58 -29.16 2.04 0.02
N ASN A 59 -29.27 2.47 -1.24
CA ASN A 59 -28.71 1.77 -2.41
C ASN A 59 -27.33 2.35 -2.80
N SER A 60 -26.48 2.66 -1.82
CA SER A 60 -25.19 3.29 -2.07
C SER A 60 -24.05 2.54 -1.39
N PHE A 61 -22.90 2.51 -2.04
CA PHE A 61 -21.66 1.95 -1.55
C PHE A 61 -20.61 3.05 -1.54
N VAL A 62 -19.88 3.14 -0.44
CA VAL A 62 -18.80 4.12 -0.26
C VAL A 62 -17.48 3.38 -0.14
N ILE A 63 -16.50 3.77 -0.96
CA ILE A 63 -15.11 3.31 -0.81
C ILE A 63 -14.43 4.30 0.14
N ARG A 64 -14.15 3.84 1.36
CA ARG A 64 -13.48 4.62 2.40
C ARG A 64 -11.98 4.50 2.24
N VAL A 65 -11.27 5.56 2.61
CA VAL A 65 -9.81 5.59 2.63
C VAL A 65 -9.32 5.91 4.03
N VAL A 66 -8.38 5.10 4.51
CA VAL A 66 -7.66 5.39 5.76
C VAL A 66 -6.19 5.54 5.44
N ILE A 67 -5.56 6.54 6.04
CA ILE A 67 -4.11 6.69 5.94
C ILE A 67 -3.51 5.57 6.78
N ASN A 68 -2.73 4.72 6.14
CA ASN A 68 -1.98 3.69 6.82
C ASN A 68 -0.83 4.37 7.57
N ALA A 69 -1.00 4.58 8.88
CA ALA A 69 -0.04 5.26 9.73
C ALA A 69 1.32 4.53 9.83
N THR A 70 1.43 3.31 9.32
CA THR A 70 2.72 2.60 9.22
C THR A 70 3.53 3.01 7.99
N TYR A 71 2.93 3.70 7.02
CA TYR A 71 3.67 4.36 5.95
C TYR A 71 4.38 5.60 6.49
N VAL A 72 5.56 5.39 7.06
CA VAL A 72 6.51 6.43 7.41
C VAL A 72 7.16 6.97 6.12
N SER A 73 6.47 7.88 5.40
CA SER A 73 7.21 8.80 4.53
C SER A 73 7.98 9.77 5.41
N GLY A 74 9.24 9.44 5.67
CA GLY A 74 10.20 10.37 6.22
C GLY A 74 10.10 10.55 7.72
N CYS A 75 10.72 9.62 8.45
CA CYS A 75 11.42 9.96 9.66
C CYS A 75 12.87 9.49 9.53
N SER A 76 13.70 10.35 8.93
CA SER A 76 15.09 10.49 9.36
C SER A 76 15.08 10.97 10.82
N THR A 77 14.79 10.08 11.77
CA THR A 77 15.31 10.24 13.12
C THR A 77 16.70 9.68 13.09
N GLY A 78 17.70 10.56 13.15
CA GLY A 78 19.09 10.17 13.26
C GLY A 78 19.27 9.15 14.38
N VAL A 79 19.51 7.90 13.99
CA VAL A 79 20.54 7.11 14.64
C VAL A 79 21.84 7.58 14.02
N SER A 80 22.44 8.56 14.69
CA SER A 80 23.89 8.64 14.75
C SER A 80 24.40 7.26 15.19
N CYS A 81 25.38 6.74 14.46
CA CYS A 81 26.20 5.55 14.72
C CYS A 81 25.90 4.67 15.95
N ASP A 82 26.05 3.36 15.73
CA ASP A 82 26.32 2.31 16.72
C ASP A 82 25.10 1.48 17.16
N VAL A 83 24.71 0.50 16.34
CA VAL A 83 24.66 -0.93 16.69
C VAL A 83 24.26 -1.75 15.46
N GLY A 84 25.05 -2.78 15.16
CA GLY A 84 24.92 -3.63 13.99
C GLY A 84 23.59 -4.38 13.93
N CYS A 85 22.95 -4.34 12.76
CA CYS A 85 21.92 -5.30 12.40
C CYS A 85 22.62 -6.42 11.63
N ASP A 86 22.95 -7.47 12.36
CA ASP A 86 23.28 -8.79 11.85
C ASP A 86 22.06 -9.30 11.06
N SER A 87 22.13 -9.20 9.73
CA SER A 87 21.20 -9.89 8.85
C SER A 87 21.59 -11.36 8.81
N THR A 88 21.14 -12.16 9.78
CA THR A 88 20.97 -13.59 9.59
C THR A 88 19.55 -13.88 9.11
N ASP A 89 19.29 -13.51 7.85
CA ASP A 89 18.25 -14.19 7.08
C ASP A 89 18.84 -15.55 6.66
N ASP A 90 18.58 -16.56 7.50
CA ASP A 90 18.78 -17.98 7.23
C ASP A 90 17.88 -18.42 6.07
N TRP A 91 18.31 -18.14 4.84
CA TRP A 91 18.02 -18.96 3.67
C TRP A 91 18.98 -18.59 2.53
N SER A 92 20.10 -19.29 2.45
CA SER A 92 20.76 -19.49 1.15
C SER A 92 21.46 -20.83 1.17
N LEU A 93 20.83 -21.76 0.44
CA LEU A 93 21.47 -22.86 -0.25
C LEU A 93 22.92 -22.52 -0.57
N GLU A 94 23.81 -23.30 0.04
CA GLU A 94 25.24 -23.22 -0.17
C GLU A 94 25.59 -23.22 -1.65
N SER A 95 26.40 -22.25 -2.09
CA SER A 95 27.56 -22.49 -2.96
C SER A 95 28.41 -21.22 -3.02
N THR A 96 29.43 -21.24 -2.17
CA THR A 96 30.85 -20.95 -2.41
C THR A 96 31.27 -19.79 -3.33
N ASP A 97 32.28 -19.09 -2.82
CA ASP A 97 33.40 -18.43 -3.51
C ASP A 97 33.35 -16.92 -3.73
N ASN A 98 33.95 -16.24 -2.74
CA ASN A 98 35.05 -15.28 -2.93
C ASN A 98 34.72 -13.90 -3.54
N ASP A 99 34.17 -13.02 -2.70
CA ASP A 99 34.46 -11.58 -2.81
C ASP A 99 34.84 -11.03 -1.43
N SER A 100 36.16 -10.97 -1.23
CA SER A 100 36.85 -10.31 -0.12
C SER A 100 36.53 -8.81 -0.10
N CYS A 101 35.54 -8.39 0.68
CA CYS A 101 35.39 -6.98 1.05
C CYS A 101 36.50 -6.62 2.07
N GLY A 102 37.53 -5.95 1.54
CA GLY A 102 38.75 -5.59 2.25
C GLY A 102 38.53 -4.82 3.54
N THR A 103 39.19 -5.30 4.58
CA THR A 103 39.41 -4.64 5.86
C THR A 103 40.27 -3.39 5.66
N ASP A 104 39.68 -2.20 5.64
CA ASP A 104 40.40 -0.95 5.91
C ASP A 104 39.44 0.14 6.38
N CYS A 105 38.79 -0.11 7.52
CA CYS A 105 38.18 0.95 8.33
C CYS A 105 39.28 1.60 9.17
N GLY A 106 40.12 2.41 8.52
CA GLY A 106 41.11 3.26 9.18
C GLY A 106 40.41 4.38 9.96
N CYS A 107 40.36 4.23 11.29
CA CYS A 107 40.15 5.35 12.21
C CYS A 107 41.50 5.66 12.90
N SER A 108 42.17 6.70 12.39
CA SER A 108 43.38 7.39 12.92
C SER A 108 44.64 6.58 13.19
#